data_AF-A0A4Z2BPT0-F1
#
_entry.id   AF-A0A4Z2BPT0-F1
#
_cell.length_a   1.000
_cell.length_b   1.000
_cell.length_c   1.000
_cell.angle_alpha   90.00
_cell.angle_beta   90.00
_cell.angle_gamma   90.00
#
_symmetry.space_group_name_H-M   'P 1'
#
loop_
_entity.id
_entity.type
_entity.pdbx_description
1 polymer ?
#
loop_
_entity_poly.entity_id
_entity_poly.type
_entity_poly.pdbx_seq_one_letter_code
_entity_poly.pdbx_strand_id
1 'polypeptide(L)'
;MAPKWWMVLWVLGTLLLLPGFTYMESGEMDSEQQDGHLAELLDSDQLLYRRHAVLTRRKRNLLFPSGVKLCTQETFDQAAANHLTFFQQRVCQETVWEAFRIFWDRLPERDEYQDWVSGCMNGTISISDIGTFFSQSEEHKQLIRTRVSMAASCESSCRHHRPSSLQL
;
A
#
# COMPACT_ATOMS: atom_id res chain seq x y z
N MET A 1 -22.91 56.46 2.98
CA MET A 1 -21.61 56.55 2.30
C MET A 1 -20.53 56.03 3.24
N ALA A 2 -20.11 54.78 3.06
CA ALA A 2 -19.05 54.16 3.84
C ALA A 2 -17.76 54.12 2.99
N PRO A 3 -16.60 54.56 3.51
CA PRO A 3 -15.38 54.67 2.74
C PRO A 3 -14.74 53.30 2.47
N LYS A 4 -14.28 53.11 1.23
CA LYS A 4 -13.64 51.90 0.70
C LYS A 4 -12.18 51.83 1.14
N TRP A 5 -11.92 51.49 2.41
CA TRP A 5 -10.57 51.26 2.93
C TRP A 5 -9.95 49.93 2.48
N TRP A 6 -10.75 49.01 1.94
CA TRP A 6 -10.27 47.70 1.51
C TRP A 6 -9.32 47.75 0.29
N MET A 7 -9.38 48.81 -0.54
CA MET A 7 -8.52 48.91 -1.72
C MET A 7 -7.07 49.30 -1.40
N VAL A 8 -6.81 49.93 -0.24
CA VAL A 8 -5.45 50.34 0.16
C VAL A 8 -4.64 49.14 0.66
N LEU A 9 -5.31 48.14 1.24
CA LEU A 9 -4.68 46.92 1.75
C LEU A 9 -4.20 45.97 0.63
N TRP A 10 -4.76 46.07 -0.59
CA TRP A 10 -4.32 45.27 -1.73
C TRP A 10 -3.08 45.84 -2.44
N VAL A 11 -2.78 47.13 -2.29
CA VAL A 11 -1.62 47.77 -2.94
C VAL A 11 -0.34 47.62 -2.10
N LEU A 12 -0.46 47.37 -0.80
CA LEU A 12 0.68 47.11 0.09
C LEU A 12 1.12 45.64 0.14
N GLY A 13 0.29 44.71 -0.36
CA GLY A 13 0.60 43.27 -0.40
C GLY A 13 1.50 42.84 -1.57
N THR A 14 1.63 43.67 -2.61
CA THR A 14 2.41 43.36 -3.82
C THR A 14 3.86 43.82 -3.77
N LEU A 15 4.31 44.48 -2.70
CA LEU A 15 5.69 44.95 -2.55
C LEU A 15 6.62 43.98 -1.78
N LEU A 16 6.11 42.82 -1.33
CA LEU A 16 6.90 41.80 -0.62
C LEU A 16 7.17 40.54 -1.47
N LEU A 17 6.93 40.58 -2.78
CA LEU A 17 7.17 39.48 -3.72
C LEU A 17 8.19 39.84 -4.82
N LEU A 18 9.24 40.59 -4.48
CA LEU A 18 10.43 40.68 -5.32
C LEU A 18 11.64 40.21 -4.50
N PRO A 19 12.01 38.93 -4.58
CA PRO A 19 13.36 38.51 -4.22
C PRO A 19 14.31 39.16 -5.24
N GLY A 20 15.25 39.93 -4.70
CA GLY A 20 16.22 40.70 -5.44
C GLY A 20 17.04 39.84 -6.40
N PHE A 21 17.27 40.41 -7.57
CA PHE A 21 18.25 39.98 -8.54
C PHE A 21 19.65 40.24 -7.95
N THR A 22 20.25 39.25 -7.27
CA THR A 22 21.68 39.27 -6.98
C THR A 22 22.38 38.47 -8.08
N TYR A 23 23.05 39.20 -8.97
CA TYR A 23 24.11 38.69 -9.81
C TYR A 23 25.17 38.04 -8.92
N MET A 24 25.32 36.72 -8.97
CA MET A 24 26.54 36.04 -8.55
C MET A 24 27.18 35.38 -9.76
N GLU A 25 28.40 35.84 -9.96
CA GLU A 25 29.39 35.45 -10.93
C GLU A 25 29.81 33.99 -10.77
N SER A 26 30.23 33.41 -11.88
CA SER A 26 30.59 32.00 -12.11
C SER A 26 31.49 31.37 -11.05
N GLY A 27 31.10 30.18 -10.61
CA GLY A 27 31.99 29.18 -10.00
C GLY A 27 31.41 27.79 -10.27
N GLU A 28 31.96 27.12 -11.27
CA GLU A 28 31.74 25.70 -11.55
C GLU A 28 32.15 24.90 -10.31
N MET A 29 31.21 24.16 -9.71
CA MET A 29 31.54 23.17 -8.68
C MET A 29 30.78 21.90 -8.98
N ASP A 30 31.55 20.92 -9.45
CA ASP A 30 31.10 19.64 -9.95
C ASP A 30 30.30 18.86 -8.90
N SER A 31 29.17 18.33 -9.37
CA SER A 31 28.26 17.47 -8.65
C SER A 31 28.67 16.02 -8.90
N GLU A 32 28.82 15.21 -7.85
CA GLU A 32 28.50 13.77 -7.82
C GLU A 32 29.02 13.14 -6.52
N GLN A 33 28.28 13.26 -5.41
CA GLN A 33 28.21 12.27 -4.31
C GLN A 33 27.19 12.70 -3.22
N GLN A 34 25.98 13.12 -3.57
CA GLN A 34 25.00 13.60 -2.58
C GLN A 34 23.56 13.16 -2.87
N ASP A 35 23.36 11.97 -3.43
CA ASP A 35 22.00 11.47 -3.72
C ASP A 35 21.46 10.51 -2.63
N GLY A 36 22.35 9.91 -1.82
CA GLY A 36 21.93 8.99 -0.74
C GLY A 36 21.44 9.68 0.54
N HIS A 37 22.06 10.79 0.93
CA HIS A 37 21.82 11.41 2.25
C HIS A 37 20.59 12.34 2.27
N LEU A 38 20.24 12.92 1.12
CA LEU A 38 19.05 13.76 1.00
C LEU A 38 17.78 12.91 0.95
N ALA A 39 17.82 11.75 0.31
CA ALA A 39 16.72 10.78 0.28
C ALA A 39 16.39 10.25 1.68
N GLU A 40 17.39 9.99 2.52
CA GLU A 40 17.22 9.51 3.89
C GLU A 40 16.59 10.56 4.83
N LEU A 41 16.96 11.83 4.66
CA LEU A 41 16.36 12.94 5.43
C LEU A 41 14.89 13.18 5.04
N LEU A 42 14.59 13.11 3.74
CA LEU A 42 13.23 13.27 3.21
C LEU A 42 12.32 12.09 3.59
N ASP A 43 12.83 10.87 3.65
CA ASP A 43 12.11 9.69 4.16
C ASP A 43 11.80 9.85 5.65
N SER A 44 12.76 10.34 6.44
CA SER A 44 12.57 10.61 7.87
C SER A 44 11.48 11.66 8.11
N ASP A 45 11.49 12.79 7.40
CA ASP A 45 10.46 13.83 7.51
C ASP A 45 9.08 13.34 7.04
N GLN A 46 9.03 12.53 5.98
CA GLN A 46 7.78 11.94 5.48
C GLN A 46 7.20 10.91 6.45
N LEU A 47 8.06 10.10 7.09
CA LEU A 47 7.68 9.16 8.14
C LEU A 47 7.22 9.88 9.41
N LEU A 48 7.89 10.96 9.81
CA LEU A 48 7.48 11.81 10.93
C LEU A 48 6.14 12.50 10.66
N TYR A 49 5.93 13.03 9.45
CA TYR A 49 4.65 13.61 9.04
C TYR A 49 3.53 12.57 9.04
N ARG A 50 3.77 11.38 8.49
CA ARG A 50 2.82 10.25 8.51
C ARG A 50 2.51 9.81 9.93
N ARG A 51 3.51 9.76 10.82
CA ARG A 51 3.35 9.44 12.25
C ARG A 51 2.47 10.49 12.94
N HIS A 52 2.70 11.78 12.71
CA HIS A 52 1.86 12.87 13.25
C HIS A 52 0.41 12.83 12.71
N ALA A 53 0.21 12.52 11.42
CA ALA A 53 -1.11 12.36 10.82
C ALA A 53 -1.90 11.16 11.39
N VAL A 54 -1.20 10.09 11.78
CA VAL A 54 -1.84 8.92 12.44
C VAL A 54 -2.23 9.25 13.89
N LEU A 55 -1.42 10.02 14.62
CA LEU A 55 -1.68 10.42 16.01
C LEU A 55 -2.84 11.42 16.15
N THR A 56 -3.12 12.22 15.12
CA THR A 56 -4.23 13.19 15.10
C THR A 56 -5.60 12.58 14.76
N ARG A 57 -5.65 11.29 14.38
CA ARG A 57 -6.91 10.60 14.10
C ARG A 57 -7.64 10.28 15.40
N ARG A 58 -8.83 10.86 15.59
CA ARG A 58 -9.74 10.51 16.70
C ARG A 58 -9.97 9.00 16.73
N LYS A 59 -9.60 8.35 17.84
CA LYS A 59 -9.79 6.92 18.10
C LYS A 59 -11.29 6.60 17.97
N ARG A 60 -11.70 6.00 16.85
CA ARG A 60 -13.02 5.40 16.71
C ARG A 60 -13.05 4.20 17.67
N ASN A 61 -14.07 4.10 18.51
CA ASN A 61 -14.28 2.91 19.33
C ASN A 61 -14.43 1.73 18.38
N LEU A 62 -13.38 0.94 18.23
CA LEU A 62 -13.41 -0.28 17.45
C LEU A 62 -14.35 -1.21 18.21
N LEU A 63 -15.54 -1.46 17.64
CA LEU A 63 -16.54 -2.38 18.20
C LEU A 63 -16.02 -3.82 18.31
N PHE A 64 -14.81 -4.07 17.81
CA PHE A 64 -14.04 -5.28 18.00
C PHE A 64 -12.70 -4.90 18.65
N PRO A 65 -12.36 -5.39 19.85
CA PRO A 65 -11.01 -5.29 20.37
C PRO A 65 -10.05 -5.90 19.33
N SER A 66 -8.79 -5.46 19.29
CA SER A 66 -7.80 -5.81 18.25
C SER A 66 -7.47 -7.30 18.11
N GLY A 67 -8.25 -8.21 18.71
CA GLY A 67 -7.99 -9.65 18.80
C GLY A 67 -6.83 -9.99 19.73
N VAL A 68 -5.91 -9.05 19.96
CA VAL A 68 -4.77 -9.16 20.86
C VAL A 68 -5.25 -9.06 22.31
N LYS A 69 -5.03 -10.13 23.08
CA LYS A 69 -5.24 -10.13 24.53
C LYS A 69 -4.02 -9.52 25.21
N LEU A 70 -4.26 -8.53 26.05
CA LEU A 70 -3.23 -8.02 26.95
C LEU A 70 -3.24 -8.86 28.24
N CYS A 71 -2.06 -9.24 28.72
CA CYS A 71 -1.90 -9.97 29.98
C CYS A 71 -1.58 -8.98 31.10
N THR A 72 -2.17 -9.15 32.29
CA THR A 72 -1.93 -8.24 33.43
C THR A 72 -0.50 -8.25 33.96
N GLN A 73 0.32 -9.21 33.53
CA GLN A 73 1.71 -9.41 33.93
C GLN A 73 2.73 -8.92 32.90
N GLU A 74 2.29 -8.51 31.70
CA GLU A 74 3.22 -8.10 30.64
C GLU A 74 3.70 -6.65 30.81
N THR A 75 4.95 -6.39 30.42
CA THR A 75 5.48 -5.02 30.35
C THR A 75 5.01 -4.33 29.07
N PHE A 76 5.17 -3.00 28.98
CA PHE A 76 4.84 -2.25 27.77
C PHE A 76 5.58 -2.78 26.52
N ASP A 77 6.89 -3.01 26.63
CA ASP A 77 7.68 -3.51 25.50
C ASP A 77 7.25 -4.92 25.08
N GLN A 78 6.90 -5.76 26.06
CA GLN A 78 6.38 -7.11 25.79
C GLN A 78 5.02 -7.05 25.10
N ALA A 79 4.10 -6.18 25.55
CA ALA A 79 2.84 -5.95 24.88
C ALA A 79 3.06 -5.47 23.43
N ALA A 80 3.95 -4.50 23.21
CA ALA A 80 4.24 -3.98 21.88
C ALA A 80 4.80 -5.07 20.94
N ALA A 81 5.72 -5.91 21.43
CA ALA A 81 6.25 -7.05 20.67
C ALA A 81 5.19 -8.11 20.38
N ASN A 82 4.32 -8.43 21.35
CA ASN A 82 3.20 -9.36 21.18
C ASN A 82 2.22 -8.86 20.12
N HIS A 83 1.91 -7.55 20.14
CA HIS A 83 1.07 -6.91 19.15
C HIS A 83 1.65 -7.02 17.74
N LEU A 84 2.95 -6.78 17.57
CA LEU A 84 3.64 -6.92 16.29
C LEU A 84 3.61 -8.37 15.79
N THR A 85 3.92 -9.32 16.67
CA THR A 85 3.92 -10.76 16.34
C THR A 85 2.53 -11.23 15.93
N PHE A 86 1.49 -10.79 16.64
CA PHE A 86 0.11 -11.10 16.27
C PHE A 86 -0.27 -10.49 14.91
N PHE A 87 0.11 -9.23 14.65
CA PHE A 87 -0.13 -8.61 13.36
C PHE A 87 0.54 -9.40 12.23
N GLN A 88 1.82 -9.75 12.38
CA GLN A 88 2.55 -10.55 11.40
C GLN A 88 1.88 -11.91 11.17
N GLN A 89 1.46 -12.58 12.24
CA GLN A 89 0.74 -13.85 12.14
C GLN A 89 -0.54 -13.72 11.33
N ARG A 90 -1.36 -12.69 11.60
CA ARG A 90 -2.58 -12.46 10.84
C ARG A 90 -2.26 -12.16 9.37
N VAL A 91 -1.26 -11.35 9.09
CA VAL A 91 -0.86 -11.04 7.70
C VAL A 91 -0.39 -12.30 6.98
N CYS A 92 0.49 -13.10 7.56
CA CYS A 92 0.99 -14.33 6.95
C CYS A 92 -0.15 -15.33 6.71
N GLN A 93 -1.02 -15.54 7.70
CA GLN A 93 -2.17 -16.43 7.57
C GLN A 93 -3.10 -16.03 6.43
N GLU A 94 -3.55 -14.78 6.42
CA GLU A 94 -4.49 -14.28 5.40
C GLU A 94 -3.82 -14.24 4.02
N THR A 95 -2.55 -13.83 3.94
CA THR A 95 -1.80 -13.80 2.67
C THR A 95 -1.71 -15.18 2.03
N VAL A 96 -1.34 -16.20 2.82
CA VAL A 96 -1.23 -17.58 2.32
C VAL A 96 -2.62 -18.07 1.89
N TRP A 97 -3.65 -17.86 2.71
CA TRP A 97 -5.01 -18.29 2.36
C TRP A 97 -5.50 -17.67 1.05
N GLU A 98 -5.27 -16.37 0.87
CA GLU A 98 -5.62 -15.64 -0.33
C GLU A 98 -4.80 -16.08 -1.54
N ALA A 99 -3.50 -16.38 -1.38
CA ALA A 99 -2.66 -16.86 -2.47
C ALA A 99 -3.18 -18.18 -3.06
N PHE A 100 -3.49 -19.17 -2.22
CA PHE A 100 -4.07 -20.43 -2.66
C PHE A 100 -5.39 -20.22 -3.42
N ARG A 101 -6.28 -19.38 -2.88
CA ARG A 101 -7.57 -19.09 -3.49
C ARG A 101 -7.44 -18.37 -4.83
N ILE A 102 -6.61 -17.34 -4.91
CA ILE A 102 -6.49 -16.48 -6.10
C ILE A 102 -5.74 -17.20 -7.21
N PHE A 103 -4.60 -17.82 -6.89
CA PHE A 103 -3.70 -18.35 -7.92
C PHE A 103 -4.01 -19.79 -8.29
N TRP A 104 -4.42 -20.62 -7.33
CA TRP A 104 -4.64 -22.06 -7.53
C TRP A 104 -6.10 -22.49 -7.46
N ASP A 105 -7.03 -21.58 -7.16
CA ASP A 105 -8.47 -21.85 -7.08
C ASP A 105 -8.87 -22.97 -6.11
N ARG A 106 -8.06 -23.15 -5.05
CA ARG A 106 -8.31 -24.15 -4.00
C ARG A 106 -7.92 -23.64 -2.63
N LEU A 107 -8.25 -24.40 -1.59
CA LEU A 107 -7.76 -24.19 -0.24
C LEU A 107 -6.47 -25.00 0.00
N PRO A 108 -5.56 -24.52 0.85
CA PRO A 108 -4.37 -25.27 1.22
C PRO A 108 -4.73 -26.49 2.08
N GLU A 109 -3.94 -27.55 1.95
CA GLU A 109 -3.90 -28.61 2.96
C GLU A 109 -3.22 -28.11 4.25
N ARG A 110 -3.36 -28.88 5.32
CA ARG A 110 -2.90 -28.44 6.66
C ARG A 110 -1.39 -28.19 6.67
N ASP A 111 -0.63 -29.15 6.19
CA ASP A 111 0.83 -29.13 6.09
C ASP A 111 1.31 -28.00 5.17
N GLU A 112 0.75 -27.91 3.95
CA GLU A 112 1.06 -26.81 3.02
C GLU A 112 0.86 -25.45 3.69
N TYR A 113 -0.26 -25.27 4.37
CA TYR A 113 -0.55 -24.02 5.07
C TYR A 113 0.45 -23.74 6.19
N GLN A 114 0.79 -24.74 7.01
CA GLN A 114 1.76 -24.55 8.09
C GLN A 114 3.15 -24.20 7.56
N ASP A 115 3.60 -24.84 6.48
CA ASP A 115 4.92 -24.59 5.89
C ASP A 115 5.02 -23.17 5.34
N TRP A 116 4.02 -22.71 4.58
CA TRP A 116 3.99 -21.35 4.06
C TRP A 116 3.86 -20.29 5.16
N VAL A 117 2.98 -20.51 6.14
CA VAL A 117 2.80 -19.55 7.25
C VAL A 117 4.04 -19.49 8.13
N SER A 118 4.68 -20.62 8.42
CA SER A 118 5.90 -20.65 9.23
C SER A 118 7.07 -19.97 8.51
N GLY A 119 7.24 -20.21 7.20
CA GLY A 119 8.24 -19.52 6.40
C GLY A 119 8.03 -18.00 6.38
N CYS A 120 6.79 -17.55 6.26
CA CYS A 120 6.43 -16.14 6.35
C CYS A 120 6.72 -15.54 7.73
N MET A 121 6.32 -16.24 8.81
CA MET A 121 6.54 -15.79 10.19
C MET A 121 8.00 -15.71 10.57
N ASN A 122 8.82 -16.65 10.08
CA ASN A 122 10.26 -16.68 10.32
C ASN A 122 11.03 -15.71 9.41
N GLY A 123 10.35 -15.04 8.47
CA GLY A 123 10.95 -14.13 7.51
C GLY A 123 11.81 -14.81 6.44
N THR A 124 11.73 -16.14 6.30
CA THR A 124 12.46 -16.87 5.24
C THR A 124 11.82 -16.67 3.87
N ILE A 125 10.54 -16.31 3.83
CA ILE A 125 9.78 -16.00 2.61
C ILE A 125 9.00 -14.72 2.88
N SER A 126 9.20 -13.68 2.07
CA SER A 126 8.42 -12.45 2.21
C SER A 126 7.01 -12.60 1.61
N ILE A 127 6.10 -11.69 1.98
CA ILE A 127 4.76 -11.61 1.37
C ILE A 127 4.84 -11.47 -0.16
N SER A 128 5.82 -10.71 -0.65
CA SER A 128 6.05 -10.54 -2.10
C SER A 128 6.53 -11.83 -2.74
N ASP A 129 7.39 -12.58 -2.06
CA ASP A 129 7.89 -13.87 -2.57
C ASP A 129 6.74 -14.87 -2.69
N ILE A 130 5.85 -14.95 -1.70
CA ILE A 130 4.64 -15.81 -1.77
C ILE A 130 3.84 -15.49 -3.04
N GLY A 131 3.50 -14.22 -3.27
CA GLY A 131 2.76 -13.84 -4.48
C GLY A 131 3.51 -14.20 -5.78
N THR A 132 4.83 -14.06 -5.78
CA THR A 132 5.68 -14.39 -6.93
C THR A 132 5.72 -15.90 -7.20
N PHE A 133 5.92 -16.72 -6.17
CA PHE A 133 5.93 -18.17 -6.29
C PHE A 133 4.61 -18.71 -6.83
N PHE A 134 3.48 -18.27 -6.28
CA PHE A 134 2.17 -18.76 -6.71
C PHE A 134 1.82 -18.29 -8.13
N SER A 135 2.04 -17.02 -8.45
CA SER A 135 1.74 -16.49 -9.79
C SER A 135 2.60 -17.09 -10.90
N GLN A 136 3.83 -17.52 -10.60
CA GLN A 136 4.73 -18.11 -11.60
C GLN A 136 4.62 -19.63 -11.72
N SER A 137 3.88 -20.28 -10.82
CA SER A 137 3.61 -21.73 -10.85
C SER A 137 2.93 -22.18 -12.15
N GLU A 138 3.15 -23.45 -12.52
CA GLU A 138 2.54 -23.98 -13.75
C GLU A 138 1.03 -24.20 -13.56
N GLU A 139 0.62 -24.58 -12.34
CA GLU A 139 -0.76 -24.69 -11.90
C GLU A 139 -1.53 -23.39 -12.18
N HIS A 140 -0.97 -22.24 -11.77
CA HIS A 140 -1.57 -20.94 -12.04
C HIS A 140 -1.66 -20.66 -13.55
N LYS A 141 -0.58 -20.88 -14.30
CA LYS A 141 -0.55 -20.62 -15.75
C LYS A 141 -1.59 -21.47 -16.49
N GLN A 142 -1.76 -22.74 -16.12
CA GLN A 142 -2.77 -23.63 -16.70
C GLN A 142 -4.20 -23.16 -16.40
N LEU A 143 -4.46 -22.74 -15.14
CA LEU A 143 -5.75 -22.18 -14.75
C LEU A 143 -6.08 -20.92 -15.57
N ILE A 144 -5.13 -20.01 -15.74
CA ILE A 144 -5.32 -18.80 -16.56
C ILE A 144 -5.59 -19.16 -18.01
N ARG A 145 -4.81 -20.06 -18.62
CA ARG A 145 -5.03 -20.51 -20.02
C ARG A 145 -6.45 -21.07 -20.20
N THR A 146 -6.91 -21.87 -19.24
CA THR A 146 -8.26 -22.47 -19.26
C THR A 146 -9.35 -21.41 -19.11
N ARG A 147 -9.20 -20.47 -18.16
CA ARG A 147 -10.18 -19.40 -17.95
C ARG A 147 -10.28 -18.46 -19.16
N VAL A 148 -9.15 -18.13 -19.79
CA VAL A 148 -9.11 -17.30 -21.00
C VAL A 148 -9.79 -18.00 -22.18
N SER A 149 -9.53 -19.30 -22.39
CA SER A 149 -10.17 -20.05 -23.48
C SER A 149 -11.69 -20.19 -23.29
N MET A 150 -12.14 -20.42 -22.04
CA MET A 150 -13.56 -20.44 -21.69
C MET A 150 -14.22 -19.08 -21.92
N ALA A 151 -13.59 -17.98 -21.49
CA ALA A 151 -14.11 -16.63 -21.68
C ALA A 151 -14.28 -16.30 -23.18
N ALA A 152 -13.29 -16.64 -24.01
CA ALA A 152 -13.37 -16.45 -25.47
C ALA A 152 -14.51 -17.27 -26.10
N SER A 153 -14.71 -18.51 -25.62
CA SER A 153 -15.80 -19.38 -26.09
C SER A 153 -17.18 -18.84 -25.69
N CYS A 154 -17.35 -18.37 -24.46
CA CYS A 154 -18.58 -17.72 -24.01
C CYS A 154 -18.90 -16.45 -24.80
N GLU A 155 -17.90 -15.64 -25.17
CA GLU A 155 -18.12 -14.44 -25.98
C GLU A 155 -18.65 -14.77 -27.39
N SER A 156 -18.22 -15.88 -27.98
CA SER A 156 -18.74 -16.35 -29.27
C SER A 156 -20.18 -16.89 -29.15
N SER A 157 -20.49 -17.62 -28.07
CA SER A 157 -21.83 -18.16 -27.79
C SER A 157 -22.84 -17.05 -27.47
N CYS A 158 -22.46 -16.06 -26.66
CA CYS A 158 -23.29 -14.88 -26.37
C CYS A 158 -23.51 -13.99 -27.60
N ARG A 159 -22.55 -13.94 -28.54
CA ARG A 159 -22.73 -13.24 -29.84
C ARG A 159 -23.78 -13.89 -30.73
N HIS A 160 -23.97 -15.21 -30.65
CA HIS A 160 -24.99 -15.94 -31.44
C HIS A 160 -26.43 -15.80 -30.92
N HIS A 161 -26.63 -15.24 -29.72
CA HIS A 161 -27.96 -15.04 -29.13
C HIS A 161 -28.52 -13.61 -29.25
N ARG A 162 -27.86 -12.70 -30.00
CA ARG A 162 -28.45 -11.39 -30.32
C ARG A 162 -29.56 -11.58 -31.37
N PRO A 163 -30.86 -11.31 -31.07
CA PRO A 163 -31.91 -11.41 -32.07
C PRO A 163 -31.71 -10.33 -33.14
N SER A 164 -31.76 -10.72 -34.41
CA SER A 164 -31.58 -9.85 -35.59
C SER A 164 -32.71 -8.82 -35.81
N SER A 165 -33.50 -8.47 -34.80
CA SER A 165 -34.73 -7.67 -34.97
C SER A 165 -34.55 -6.16 -34.79
N LEU A 166 -33.34 -5.62 -34.93
CA LEU A 166 -33.08 -4.17 -34.94
C LEU A 166 -32.27 -3.80 -36.19
N GLN A 167 -32.86 -4.05 -37.35
CA GLN A 167 -32.53 -3.38 -38.61
C GLN A 167 -33.85 -3.07 -39.32
N LEU A 168 -34.47 -1.95 -38.94
CA LEU A 168 -35.50 -1.23 -39.70
C LEU A 168 -35.40 0.25 -39.31
#